data_AF-A0A3D2EXV5-F1
#
_entry.id   AF-A0A3D2EXV5-F1
#
_cell.length_a   1.000
_cell.length_b   1.000
_cell.length_c   1.000
_cell.angle_alpha   90.00
_cell.angle_beta   90.00
_cell.angle_gamma   90.00
#
_symmetry.space_group_name_H-M   'P 1'
#
loop_
_entity.id
_entity.type
_entity.pdbx_description
1 polymer ?
#
loop_
_entity_poly.entity_id
_entity_poly.type
_entity_poly.pdbx_seq_one_letter_code
_entity_poly.pdbx_strand_id
1 'polypeptide(L)'
;MPKRYFIAGTDTDVGKTLVASALLAKAKAAGLRTAAVKPIAAGCRVTEEGLRNSDAEQLLAQCTLPLLYEQVNPIALEPPIAPHIAAAKLGKRLAAGRLTGFTRGALMQGADL
;
A
#
# COMPACT_ATOMS: atom_id res chain seq x y z
N MET A 1 15.30 -11.52 -12.56
CA MET A 1 14.85 -10.13 -12.32
C MET A 1 13.59 -10.19 -11.46
N PRO A 2 13.45 -9.32 -10.44
CA PRO A 2 12.24 -9.27 -9.62
C PRO A 2 11.05 -8.84 -10.46
N LYS A 3 9.90 -9.50 -10.28
CA LYS A 3 8.66 -9.16 -10.98
C LYS A 3 7.97 -8.04 -10.22
N ARG A 4 7.39 -7.08 -10.93
CA ARG A 4 6.68 -5.93 -10.33
C ARG A 4 5.36 -5.75 -11.05
N TYR A 5 4.28 -5.64 -10.30
CA TYR A 5 2.94 -5.48 -10.84
C TYR A 5 2.34 -4.16 -10.36
N PHE A 6 1.72 -3.43 -11.28
CA PHE A 6 0.87 -2.30 -10.94
C PHE A 6 -0.58 -2.72 -11.12
N ILE A 7 -1.34 -2.74 -10.03
CA ILE A 7 -2.76 -3.12 -10.04
C ILE A 7 -3.61 -1.86 -10.15
N ALA A 8 -4.22 -1.67 -11.32
CA ALA A 8 -5.13 -0.56 -11.60
C ALA A 8 -6.59 -1.06 -11.67
N GLY A 9 -7.54 -0.15 -11.51
CA GLY A 9 -8.97 -0.40 -11.67
C GLY A 9 -9.72 0.92 -11.76
N THR A 10 -10.85 0.92 -12.47
CA THR A 10 -11.62 2.12 -12.80
C THR A 10 -12.33 2.70 -11.57
N ASP A 11 -12.85 1.83 -10.71
CA ASP A 11 -13.67 2.22 -9.57
C ASP A 11 -13.00 1.95 -8.21
N THR A 12 -13.56 2.53 -7.16
CA THR A 12 -13.33 2.11 -5.78
C THR A 12 -14.00 0.75 -5.55
N ASP A 13 -13.47 -0.05 -4.62
CA ASP A 13 -14.03 -1.34 -4.20
C ASP A 13 -14.25 -2.41 -5.29
N VAL A 14 -13.74 -2.20 -6.51
CA VAL A 14 -13.72 -3.17 -7.62
C VAL A 14 -12.80 -4.39 -7.37
N GLY A 15 -12.30 -4.59 -6.15
CA GLY A 15 -11.50 -5.77 -5.79
C GLY A 15 -9.99 -5.67 -6.04
N LYS A 16 -9.43 -4.48 -6.27
CA LYS A 16 -7.98 -4.29 -6.48
C LYS A 16 -7.12 -4.89 -5.36
N THR A 17 -7.49 -4.63 -4.10
CA THR A 17 -6.77 -5.16 -2.94
C THR A 17 -6.86 -6.68 -2.89
N LEU A 18 -8.04 -7.25 -3.15
CA LEU A 18 -8.24 -8.71 -3.17
C LEU A 18 -7.32 -9.37 -4.20
N VAL A 19 -7.27 -8.84 -5.43
CA VAL A 19 -6.41 -9.36 -6.50
C VAL A 19 -4.93 -9.23 -6.12
N ALA A 20 -4.51 -8.08 -5.60
CA ALA A 20 -3.13 -7.88 -5.16
C ALA A 20 -2.74 -8.84 -4.03
N SER A 21 -3.59 -9.00 -3.01
CA SER A 21 -3.40 -9.94 -1.91
C SER A 21 -3.35 -11.39 -2.40
N ALA A 22 -4.17 -11.79 -3.38
CA ALA A 22 -4.13 -13.13 -3.95
C ALA A 22 -2.83 -13.41 -4.72
N LEU A 23 -2.33 -12.43 -5.47
CA LEU A 23 -1.03 -12.53 -6.15
C LEU A 23 0.12 -12.70 -5.15
N LEU A 24 0.12 -11.89 -4.08
CA LEU A 24 1.11 -11.98 -3.00
C LEU A 24 1.02 -13.32 -2.27
N ALA A 25 -0.19 -13.77 -1.92
CA ALA A 25 -0.41 -15.04 -1.24
C ALA A 25 0.11 -16.22 -2.08
N LYS A 26 -0.16 -16.23 -3.39
CA LYS A 26 0.35 -17.26 -4.30
C LYS A 26 1.88 -17.23 -4.40
N ALA A 27 2.48 -16.04 -4.47
CA ALA A 27 3.93 -15.88 -4.51
C ALA A 27 4.60 -16.36 -3.20
N LYS A 28 4.04 -15.97 -2.06
CA LYS A 28 4.44 -16.44 -0.73
C LYS A 28 4.36 -17.96 -0.62
N ALA A 29 3.27 -18.57 -1.10
CA ALA A 29 3.11 -20.03 -1.12
C ALA A 29 4.15 -20.73 -2.01
N ALA A 30 4.68 -20.05 -3.02
CA ALA A 30 5.78 -20.53 -3.86
C ALA A 30 7.17 -20.28 -3.26
N GLY A 31 7.26 -19.81 -2.01
CA GLY A 31 8.53 -19.54 -1.32
C GLY A 31 9.21 -18.23 -1.72
N LEU A 32 8.52 -17.35 -2.44
CA LEU A 32 9.07 -16.07 -2.90
C LEU A 32 9.03 -15.01 -1.80
N ARG A 33 10.00 -14.10 -1.84
CA ARG A 33 10.03 -12.91 -0.99
C ARG A 33 9.05 -11.87 -1.54
N THR A 34 8.00 -11.55 -0.80
CA THR A 34 6.93 -10.63 -1.24
C THR A 34 6.97 -9.29 -0.52
N ALA A 35 6.68 -8.22 -1.26
CA ALA A 35 6.46 -6.88 -0.74
C ALA A 35 5.28 -6.19 -1.45
N ALA A 36 4.64 -5.25 -0.76
CA ALA A 36 3.52 -4.50 -1.32
C ALA A 36 3.57 -3.04 -0.89
N VAL A 37 2.98 -2.16 -1.70
CA VAL A 37 2.86 -0.74 -1.38
C VAL A 37 1.47 -0.25 -1.77
N LYS A 38 0.78 0.36 -0.82
CA LYS A 38 -0.39 1.22 -1.01
C LYS A 38 0.03 2.64 -0.64
N PRO A 39 0.65 3.38 -1.57
CA PRO A 39 1.45 4.58 -1.23
C PRO A 39 0.62 5.72 -0.64
N ILE A 40 -0.69 5.69 -0.86
CA ILE A 40 -1.64 6.61 -0.28
C ILE A 40 -2.96 5.88 0.02
N ALA A 41 -3.51 6.13 1.20
CA ALA A 41 -4.82 5.63 1.60
C ALA A 41 -5.58 6.73 2.34
N ALA A 42 -6.90 6.75 2.16
CA ALA A 42 -7.84 7.59 2.87
C ALA A 42 -8.87 6.71 3.59
N GLY A 43 -9.63 7.29 4.53
CA GLY A 43 -10.51 6.51 5.40
C GLY A 43 -9.75 5.64 6.39
N CYS A 44 -8.57 6.08 6.82
CA CYS A 44 -7.80 5.36 7.84
C CYS A 44 -8.46 5.51 9.21
N ARG A 45 -8.52 4.42 9.97
CA ARG A 45 -8.96 4.43 11.37
C ARG A 45 -7.80 4.83 12.29
N VAL A 46 -8.10 5.55 13.37
CA VAL A 46 -7.14 5.84 14.43
C VAL A 46 -7.00 4.60 15.32
N THR A 47 -5.78 4.11 15.51
CA THR A 47 -5.42 3.04 16.46
C THR A 47 -4.30 3.52 17.38
N GLU A 48 -3.95 2.72 18.39
CA GLU A 48 -2.84 3.04 19.30
C GLU A 48 -1.49 3.13 18.57
N GLU A 49 -1.34 2.38 17.47
CA GLU A 49 -0.15 2.39 16.62
C GLU A 49 -0.18 3.46 15.52
N GLY A 50 -1.23 4.30 15.49
CA GLY A 50 -1.43 5.39 14.52
C GLY A 50 -2.55 5.10 13.51
N LEU A 51 -2.51 5.79 12.37
CA LEU A 51 -3.55 5.62 11.35
C LEU A 51 -3.38 4.28 10.61
N ARG A 52 -4.49 3.53 10.45
CA ARG A 52 -4.51 2.22 9.78
C ARG A 52 -5.57 2.14 8.69
N ASN A 53 -5.20 1.63 7.53
CA ASN A 53 -6.09 1.34 6.41
C ASN A 53 -6.22 -0.17 6.23
N SER A 54 -7.44 -0.66 6.16
CA SER A 54 -7.73 -2.09 6.04
C SER A 54 -7.07 -2.72 4.82
N ASP A 55 -7.03 -2.04 3.67
CA ASP A 55 -6.37 -2.58 2.49
C ASP A 55 -4.85 -2.67 2.68
N ALA A 56 -4.24 -1.66 3.29
CA ALA A 56 -2.81 -1.66 3.56
C ALA A 56 -2.41 -2.79 4.53
N GLU A 57 -3.23 -3.07 5.54
CA GLU A 57 -3.03 -4.18 6.48
C GLU A 57 -3.19 -5.54 5.80
N GLN A 58 -4.19 -5.69 4.92
CA GLN A 58 -4.35 -6.91 4.13
C GLN A 58 -3.11 -7.18 3.26
N LEU A 59 -2.58 -6.15 2.60
CA LEU A 59 -1.36 -6.27 1.81
C LEU A 59 -0.14 -6.60 2.68
N LEU A 60 0.02 -5.92 3.82
CA LEU A 60 1.10 -6.16 4.76
C LEU A 60 1.10 -7.61 5.28
N ALA A 61 -0.07 -8.17 5.60
CA ALA A 61 -0.21 -9.55 6.06
C ALA A 61 0.25 -10.60 5.02
N GLN A 62 0.25 -10.25 3.74
CA GLN A 62 0.75 -11.12 2.66
C GLN A 62 2.23 -10.91 2.32
N CYS A 63 2.87 -9.89 2.89
CA CYS A 63 4.30 -9.67 2.74
C CYS A 63 5.09 -10.72 3.55
N THR A 64 6.17 -11.23 3.00
CA THR A 64 7.12 -12.08 3.72
C THR A 64 8.34 -11.31 4.19
N LEU A 65 8.64 -10.17 3.57
CA LEU A 65 9.63 -9.24 4.10
C LEU A 65 9.09 -8.58 5.37
N PRO A 66 9.95 -8.32 6.38
CA PRO A 66 9.55 -7.70 7.64
C PRO A 66 9.36 -6.19 7.47
N LEU A 67 8.31 -5.80 6.74
CA LEU A 67 7.99 -4.40 6.48
C LEU A 67 7.22 -3.79 7.66
N LEU A 68 7.53 -2.54 7.96
CA LEU A 68 6.71 -1.68 8.82
C LEU A 68 5.48 -1.19 8.04
N TYR A 69 4.40 -0.86 8.77
CA TYR A 69 3.18 -0.34 8.16
C TYR A 69 3.45 0.90 7.29
N GLU A 70 4.31 1.80 7.74
CA GLU A 70 4.68 3.03 7.05
C GLU A 70 5.44 2.79 5.74
N GLN A 71 6.06 1.61 5.58
CA GLN A 71 6.70 1.21 4.32
C GLN A 71 5.67 0.72 3.30
N VAL A 72 4.54 0.16 3.76
CA VAL A 72 3.42 -0.26 2.90
C VAL A 72 2.49 0.91 2.61
N ASN A 73 2.08 1.68 3.63
CA ASN A 73 1.20 2.84 3.51
C ASN A 73 1.80 4.10 4.18
N PRO A 74 2.76 4.78 3.50
CA PRO A 74 3.46 5.95 4.03
C PRO A 74 2.58 7.20 4.16
N ILE A 75 1.50 7.28 3.38
CA ILE A 75 0.52 8.38 3.47
C ILE A 75 -0.84 7.80 3.85
N ALA A 76 -1.11 7.80 5.15
CA ALA A 76 -2.40 7.48 5.73
C ALA A 76 -3.17 8.77 6.03
N LEU A 77 -4.44 8.83 5.61
CA LEU A 77 -5.33 9.99 5.78
C LEU A 77 -6.62 9.51 6.44
N GLU A 78 -7.03 10.15 7.53
CA GLU A 78 -8.24 9.78 8.27
C GLU A 78 -9.54 10.01 7.50
N PRO A 79 -9.78 11.15 6.82
CA PRO A 79 -11.08 11.42 6.20
C PRO A 79 -11.44 10.36 5.14
N PRO A 80 -12.64 9.72 5.19
CA PRO A 80 -13.07 8.69 4.26
C PRO A 80 -13.60 9.30 2.95
N ILE A 81 -12.73 10.04 2.25
CA ILE A 81 -13.01 10.71 0.99
C ILE A 81 -11.83 10.51 0.03
N ALA A 82 -11.98 10.92 -1.23
CA ALA A 82 -10.91 10.77 -2.21
C ALA A 82 -9.58 11.36 -1.67
N PRO A 83 -8.43 10.65 -1.82
CA PRO A 83 -7.21 11.01 -1.10
C PRO A 83 -6.68 12.43 -1.35
N HIS A 84 -6.87 12.96 -2.56
CA HIS A 84 -6.49 14.34 -2.88
C HIS A 84 -7.32 15.38 -2.11
N ILE A 85 -8.61 15.10 -1.90
CA ILE A 85 -9.50 15.96 -1.10
C ILE A 85 -9.16 15.83 0.38
N ALA A 86 -8.93 14.61 0.88
CA ALA A 86 -8.54 14.36 2.27
C ALA A 86 -7.22 15.08 2.61
N ALA A 87 -6.23 14.99 1.73
CA ALA A 87 -4.96 15.68 1.90
C ALA A 87 -5.14 17.22 1.93
N ALA A 88 -5.92 17.78 0.99
CA ALA A 88 -6.20 19.21 0.96
C ALA A 88 -6.90 19.71 2.24
N LYS A 89 -7.90 18.98 2.75
CA LYS A 89 -8.58 19.30 4.02
C LYS A 89 -7.63 19.29 5.23
N LEU A 90 -6.62 18.43 5.20
CA LEU A 90 -5.59 18.34 6.24
C LEU A 90 -4.41 19.30 6.00
N GLY A 91 -4.48 20.21 5.02
CA GLY A 91 -3.38 21.11 4.67
C GLY A 91 -2.13 20.39 4.11
N LYS A 92 -2.27 19.13 3.69
CA LYS A 92 -1.18 18.31 3.14
C LYS A 92 -1.13 18.41 1.62
N ARG A 93 0.06 18.64 1.07
CA ARG A 93 0.30 18.61 -0.39
C ARG A 93 0.77 17.23 -0.84
N LEU A 94 0.06 16.65 -1.80
CA LEU A 94 0.48 15.44 -2.49
C LEU A 94 1.34 15.79 -3.70
N ALA A 95 2.38 15.00 -3.96
CA ALA A 95 3.24 15.13 -5.12
C ALA A 95 3.58 13.74 -5.67
N ALA A 96 3.39 13.54 -6.97
CA ALA A 96 3.63 12.24 -7.61
C ALA A 96 5.07 11.75 -7.39
N GLY A 97 6.06 12.64 -7.53
CA GLY A 97 7.47 12.29 -7.28
C GLY A 97 7.74 11.76 -5.87
N ARG A 98 7.02 12.25 -4.85
CA ARG A 98 7.14 11.74 -3.47
C ARG A 98 6.55 10.33 -3.36
N LEU A 99 5.40 10.08 -3.97
CA LEU A 99 4.77 8.75 -4.03
C LEU A 99 5.67 7.74 -4.77
N THR A 100 6.30 8.18 -5.87
CA THR A 100 7.28 7.37 -6.61
C THR A 100 8.51 7.06 -5.76
N GLY A 101 8.99 8.01 -4.96
CA GLY A 101 10.10 7.80 -4.03
C GLY A 101 9.79 6.70 -3.01
N PHE A 102 8.62 6.77 -2.36
CA PHE A 102 8.20 5.75 -1.40
C PHE A 102 8.05 4.36 -2.04
N THR A 103 7.37 4.27 -3.18
CA THR A 103 7.19 2.99 -3.88
C THR A 103 8.52 2.38 -4.29
N ARG A 104 9.47 3.18 -4.80
CA ARG A 104 10.82 2.69 -5.13
C ARG A 104 11.57 2.18 -3.89
N GLY A 105 11.50 2.93 -2.78
CA GLY A 105 12.16 2.53 -1.52
C GLY A 105 11.70 1.16 -1.03
N ALA A 106 10.39 0.89 -1.04
CA ALA A 106 9.87 -0.42 -0.66
C ALA A 106 10.27 -1.53 -1.67
N LEU A 107 10.24 -1.24 -2.97
CA LEU A 107 10.60 -2.19 -4.03
C LEU A 107 12.10 -2.51 -4.13
N MET A 108 12.96 -1.79 -3.39
CA MET A 108 14.40 -2.03 -3.33
C MET A 108 14.81 -2.99 -2.20
N GLN A 109 13.88 -3.46 -1.37
CA GLN A 109 14.18 -4.34 -0.22
C GLN A 109 14.44 -5.82 -0.59
N GLY A 110 14.67 -6.11 -1.87
CA GLY A 110 15.02 -7.44 -2.36
C GLY A 110 13.83 -8.42 -2.40
N ALA A 111 12.63 -7.92 -2.66
CA ALA A 111 11.47 -8.77 -2.97
C ALA A 111 11.61 -9.39 -4.37
N ASP A 112 11.17 -10.64 -4.51
CA ASP A 112 11.01 -11.32 -5.78
C ASP A 112 9.72 -10.88 -6.51
N LEU A 113 8.71 -10.47 -5.72
CA LEU A 113 7.39 -10.01 -6.17
C LEU A 113 6.83 -8.84 -5.33
#